data_AF-Q2G2H0-F1
#
_entry.id   AF-Q2G2H0-F1
#
_cell.length_a   1.000
_cell.length_b   1.000
_cell.length_c   1.000
_cell.angle_alpha   90.00
_cell.angle_beta   90.00
_cell.angle_gamma   90.00
#
_symmetry.space_group_name_H-M   'P 1'
#
loop_
_entity.id
_entity.type
_entity.pdbx_description
1 polymer ?
#
loop_
_entity_poly.entity_id
_entity_poly.type
_entity_poly.pdbx_seq_one_letter_code
_entity_poly.pdbx_strand_id
1 'polypeptide(L)'
;MSEPELRHEIQLYKEKMRKAEMNGILNEYDVYQSKVIVAESYLVDRKKIEIGKIYKLTDGSNQYFKVERLKGIFAWGFRFNSDEPEEGLPIALLQL
;
A
#
# COMPACT_ATOMS: atom_id res chain seq x y z
N MET A 1 -6.83 -17.31 -3.05
CA MET A 1 -7.00 -16.38 -4.18
C MET A 1 -5.75 -16.49 -5.04
N SER A 2 -5.93 -16.80 -6.32
CA SER A 2 -4.86 -16.82 -7.31
C SER A 2 -4.50 -15.39 -7.76
N GLU A 3 -3.36 -15.23 -8.42
CA GLU A 3 -2.97 -13.93 -8.99
C GLU A 3 -4.01 -13.36 -9.98
N PRO A 4 -4.59 -14.15 -10.92
CA PRO A 4 -5.68 -13.66 -11.77
C PRO A 4 -6.91 -13.17 -10.99
N GLU A 5 -7.29 -13.89 -9.93
CA GLU A 5 -8.41 -13.48 -9.07
C GLU A 5 -8.09 -12.19 -8.30
N LEU A 6 -6.87 -12.04 -7.77
CA LEU A 6 -6.42 -10.80 -7.12
C LEU A 6 -6.46 -9.61 -8.08
N ARG A 7 -5.99 -9.81 -9.31
CA ARG A 7 -6.03 -8.78 -10.36
C ARG A 7 -7.46 -8.40 -10.72
N HIS A 8 -8.37 -9.38 -10.80
CA HIS A 8 -9.79 -9.13 -11.02
C HIS A 8 -10.40 -8.31 -9.87
N GLU A 9 -10.11 -8.67 -8.62
CA GLU A 9 -10.60 -7.94 -7.44
C GLU A 9 -10.09 -6.49 -7.41
N ILE A 10 -8.81 -6.27 -7.75
CA ILE A 10 -8.24 -4.92 -7.89
C ILE A 10 -9.01 -4.10 -8.93
N GLN A 11 -9.36 -4.69 -10.08
CA GLN A 11 -10.15 -3.99 -11.11
C GLN A 11 -11.54 -3.62 -10.57
N LEU A 12 -12.22 -4.54 -9.88
CA LEU A 12 -13.53 -4.26 -9.28
C LEU A 12 -13.45 -3.11 -8.26
N TYR A 13 -12.41 -3.04 -7.43
CA TYR A 13 -12.24 -1.91 -6.51
C TYR A 13 -11.93 -0.60 -7.25
N LYS A 14 -11.09 -0.62 -8.28
CA LYS A 14 -10.81 0.59 -9.10
C LYS A 14 -12.06 1.11 -9.81
N GLU A 15 -12.92 0.23 -10.30
CA GLU A 15 -14.23 0.62 -10.85
C GLU A 15 -15.13 1.29 -9.80
N LYS A 16 -15.14 0.78 -8.57
CA LYS A 16 -15.89 1.37 -7.46
C LYS A 16 -15.30 2.70 -6.99
N MET A 17 -13.97 2.84 -6.96
CA MET A 17 -13.30 4.14 -6.74
C MET A 17 -13.77 5.18 -7.74
N ARG A 18 -13.77 4.83 -9.04
CA ARG A 18 -14.21 5.74 -10.11
C ARG A 18 -15.68 6.18 -9.92
N LYS A 19 -16.57 5.26 -9.51
CA LYS A 19 -17.98 5.59 -9.23
C LYS A 19 -18.11 6.51 -8.01
N ALA A 20 -17.37 6.24 -6.94
CA ALA A 20 -17.36 7.08 -5.73
C ALA A 20 -16.85 8.50 -6.04
N GLU A 21 -15.77 8.62 -6.81
CA GLU A 21 -15.21 9.90 -7.28
C GLU A 21 -16.23 10.69 -8.12
N MET A 22 -16.88 10.06 -9.10
CA MET A 22 -17.91 10.70 -9.92
C MET A 22 -19.11 11.20 -9.10
N ASN A 23 -19.44 10.51 -8.01
CA ASN A 23 -20.53 10.88 -7.10
C ASN A 23 -20.08 11.85 -5.99
N GLY A 24 -18.80 12.22 -5.93
CA GLY A 24 -18.24 13.09 -4.89
C GLY A 24 -18.17 12.45 -3.49
N ILE A 25 -18.17 11.11 -3.40
CA ILE A 25 -18.21 10.35 -2.15
C ILE A 25 -16.77 9.99 -1.72
N LEU A 26 -16.06 10.94 -1.12
CA LEU A 26 -14.62 10.80 -0.80
C LEU A 26 -14.32 9.70 0.22
N ASN A 27 -15.14 9.55 1.25
CA ASN A 27 -14.93 8.48 2.25
C ASN A 27 -15.04 7.08 1.63
N GLU A 28 -15.96 6.87 0.68
CA GLU A 28 -16.09 5.60 -0.03
C GLU A 28 -14.93 5.39 -1.01
N TYR A 29 -14.47 6.45 -1.68
CA TYR A 29 -13.26 6.42 -2.49
C TYR A 29 -12.06 5.93 -1.67
N ASP A 30 -11.82 6.52 -0.49
CA ASP A 30 -10.68 6.19 0.39
C ASP A 30 -10.75 4.74 0.87
N VAL A 31 -11.95 4.23 1.13
CA VAL A 31 -12.17 2.82 1.49
C VAL A 31 -11.75 1.89 0.35
N TYR A 32 -12.16 2.17 -0.89
CA TYR A 32 -11.77 1.32 -2.03
C TYR A 32 -10.30 1.48 -2.40
N GLN A 33 -9.73 2.69 -2.27
CA GLN A 33 -8.30 2.92 -2.46
C GLN A 33 -7.47 2.07 -1.49
N SER A 34 -7.85 2.06 -0.21
CA SER A 34 -7.20 1.23 0.81
C SER A 34 -7.28 -0.27 0.46
N LYS A 35 -8.42 -0.72 -0.06
CA LYS A 35 -8.59 -2.11 -0.52
C LYS A 35 -7.70 -2.45 -1.71
N VAL A 36 -7.55 -1.53 -2.67
CA VAL A 36 -6.63 -1.69 -3.80
C VAL A 36 -5.20 -1.83 -3.30
N ILE A 37 -4.74 -0.95 -2.40
CA ILE A 37 -3.37 -0.97 -1.87
C ILE A 37 -3.07 -2.30 -1.15
N VAL A 38 -4.02 -2.79 -0.35
CA VAL A 38 -3.89 -4.09 0.34
C VAL A 38 -3.84 -5.24 -0.67
N ALA A 39 -4.72 -5.24 -1.68
CA ALA A 39 -4.72 -6.28 -2.71
C ALA A 39 -3.45 -6.27 -3.57
N GLU A 40 -2.98 -5.08 -3.98
CA GLU A 40 -1.72 -4.90 -4.71
C GLU A 40 -0.52 -5.38 -3.89
N SER A 41 -0.58 -5.26 -2.56
CA SER A 41 0.49 -5.75 -1.68
C SER A 41 0.66 -7.28 -1.71
N TYR A 42 -0.37 -8.05 -2.10
CA TYR A 42 -0.22 -9.49 -2.34
C TYR A 42 0.51 -9.83 -3.64
N LEU A 43 0.61 -8.87 -4.57
CA LEU A 43 1.28 -9.03 -5.85
C LEU A 43 2.75 -8.55 -5.83
N VAL A 44 3.19 -7.97 -4.71
CA VAL A 44 4.56 -7.47 -4.55
C VAL A 44 5.53 -8.61 -4.25
N ASP A 45 6.64 -8.67 -5.01
CA ASP A 45 7.73 -9.59 -4.72
C ASP A 45 8.51 -9.12 -3.48
N ARG A 46 8.25 -9.80 -2.37
CA ARG A 46 8.86 -9.53 -1.06
C ARG A 46 10.38 -9.67 -1.06
N LYS A 47 10.97 -10.41 -2.01
CA LYS A 47 12.44 -10.58 -2.10
C LYS A 47 13.15 -9.31 -2.55
N LYS A 48 12.41 -8.35 -3.13
CA LYS A 48 12.92 -7.03 -3.51
C LYS A 48 12.93 -6.04 -2.34
N ILE A 49 12.37 -6.42 -1.19
CA ILE A 49 12.36 -5.59 0.01
C ILE A 49 13.51 -6.00 0.92
N GLU A 50 14.46 -5.09 1.07
CA GLU A 50 15.64 -5.23 1.92
C GLU A 50 15.36 -4.65 3.31
N ILE A 51 15.64 -5.45 4.34
CA ILE A 51 15.53 -5.00 5.73
C ILE A 51 16.64 -3.98 6.04
N GLY A 52 16.29 -2.92 6.74
CA GLY A 52 17.13 -1.77 7.07
C GLY A 52 17.17 -0.69 5.98
N LYS A 53 16.66 -0.97 4.78
CA LYS A 53 16.65 -0.03 3.66
C LYS A 53 15.51 0.99 3.78
N ILE A 54 15.78 2.18 3.26
CA ILE A 54 14.84 3.30 3.22
C ILE A 54 14.23 3.37 1.82
N TYR A 55 12.90 3.33 1.76
CA TYR A 55 12.11 3.37 0.53
C TYR A 55 11.31 4.66 0.46
N LYS A 56 11.18 5.24 -0.73
CA LYS A 56 10.22 6.33 -0.94
C LYS A 56 8.79 5.77 -0.93
N LEU A 57 7.85 6.53 -0.38
CA LEU A 57 6.43 6.16 -0.41
C LEU A 57 5.77 6.61 -1.71
N THR A 58 4.88 5.76 -2.24
CA THR A 58 4.12 5.99 -3.49
C THR A 58 2.77 6.66 -3.28
N ASP A 59 2.43 7.01 -2.04
CA ASP A 59 1.16 7.66 -1.64
C ASP A 59 1.09 9.16 -1.96
N GLY A 60 2.13 9.71 -2.60
CA GLY A 60 2.20 11.14 -2.95
C GLY A 60 2.66 12.05 -1.81
N SER A 61 2.91 11.52 -0.61
CA SER A 61 3.38 12.30 0.55
C SER A 61 4.82 12.82 0.40
N ASN A 62 5.58 12.29 -0.59
CA ASN A 62 7.02 12.50 -0.73
C ASN A 62 7.83 12.10 0.53
N GLN A 63 7.26 11.25 1.37
CA GLN A 63 7.92 10.71 2.55
C GLN A 63 8.73 9.46 2.21
N TYR A 64 9.60 9.08 3.13
CA TYR A 64 10.41 7.88 3.05
C TYR A 64 10.13 7.00 4.27
N PHE A 65 10.32 5.70 4.13
CA PHE A 65 10.04 4.71 5.15
C PHE A 65 11.20 3.72 5.27
N LYS A 66 11.78 3.60 6.47
CA LYS A 66 12.81 2.62 6.78
C LYS A 66 12.14 1.32 7.20
N VAL A 67 12.38 0.24 6.46
CA VAL A 67 11.78 -1.07 6.75
C VAL A 67 12.64 -1.83 7.76
N GLU A 68 12.14 -2.10 8.95
CA GLU A 68 12.85 -2.88 9.98
C GLU A 68 12.48 -4.36 9.95
N ARG A 69 11.26 -4.70 9.53
CA ARG A 69 10.81 -6.09 9.38
C ARG A 69 9.61 -6.20 8.46
N LEU A 70 9.38 -7.39 7.93
CA LEU A 70 8.19 -7.72 7.15
C LEU A 70 7.28 -8.67 7.94
N LYS A 71 5.99 -8.37 8.00
CA LYS A 71 4.97 -9.26 8.59
C LYS A 71 3.76 -9.34 7.66
N GLY A 72 3.59 -10.49 7.01
CA GLY A 72 2.57 -10.65 5.98
C GLY A 72 2.82 -9.73 4.78
N ILE A 73 1.79 -8.98 4.39
CA ILE A 73 1.84 -7.95 3.33
C ILE A 73 2.17 -6.54 3.87
N PHE A 74 2.62 -6.45 5.12
CA PHE A 74 3.01 -5.18 5.74
C PHE A 74 4.52 -5.12 5.97
N ALA A 75 5.10 -3.96 5.67
CA ALA A 75 6.40 -3.54 6.15
C ALA A 75 6.22 -2.76 7.46
N TRP A 76 6.99 -3.12 8.47
CA TRP A 76 7.02 -2.43 9.76
C TRP A 76 8.34 -1.69 9.90
N GLY A 77 8.26 -0.50 10.47
CA GLY A 77 9.41 0.39 10.63
C GLY A 77 8.99 1.82 10.87
N PHE A 78 9.77 2.76 10.37
CA PHE A 78 9.65 4.17 10.73
C PHE A 78 9.63 5.07 9.51
N ARG A 79 8.76 6.10 9.53
CA ARG A 79 8.90 7.22 8.60
C ARG A 79 10.25 7.88 8.84
N PHE A 80 10.98 8.13 7.77
CA PHE A 80 12.28 8.76 7.85
C PHE A 80 12.14 10.17 8.42
N ASN A 81 13.02 10.50 9.36
CA ASN A 81 13.02 11.80 10.04
C ASN A 81 11.68 12.13 10.75
N SER A 82 11.03 11.10 11.30
CA SER A 82 9.83 11.23 12.14
C SER A 82 10.13 10.71 13.54
N ASP A 83 9.59 11.37 14.56
CA ASP A 83 9.58 10.89 15.96
C ASP A 83 8.38 9.96 16.24
N GLU A 84 7.61 9.62 15.21
CA GLU A 84 6.48 8.71 15.33
C GLU A 84 6.94 7.29 15.69
N PRO A 85 6.10 6.55 16.45
CA PRO A 85 6.39 5.16 16.79
C PRO A 85 6.45 4.26 15.56
N GLU A 86 6.96 3.03 15.74
CA GLU A 86 6.94 2.01 14.68
C GLU A 86 5.52 1.83 14.15
N GLU A 87 5.34 1.96 12.84
CA GLU A 87 4.06 1.72 12.17
C GLU A 87 4.18 0.61 11.13
N GLY A 88 3.04 0.07 10.72
CA GLY A 88 2.94 -0.94 9.67
C GLY A 88 2.28 -0.37 8.43
N LEU A 89 2.99 -0.35 7.30
CA LEU A 89 2.46 0.09 6.00
C LEU A 89 2.34 -1.09 5.02
N PRO A 90 1.28 -1.13 4.19
CA PRO A 90 1.20 -2.11 3.10
C PRO A 90 2.42 -2.01 2.18
N ILE A 91 3.01 -3.15 1.82
CA ILE A 91 4.26 -3.16 1.03
C ILE A 91 4.10 -2.56 -0.38
N ALA A 92 2.87 -2.48 -0.92
CA ALA A 92 2.61 -1.78 -2.18
C ALA A 92 2.88 -0.27 -2.13
N LEU A 93 2.98 0.31 -0.92
CA LEU A 93 3.34 1.72 -0.75
C LEU A 93 4.85 1.97 -0.90
N LEU A 94 5.68 0.92 -0.88
CA LEU A 94 7.12 1.06 -1.02
C LEU A 94 7.50 1.17 -2.49
N GLN A 95 8.24 2.21 -2.85
CA GLN A 95 8.84 2.34 -4.18
C GLN A 95 10.09 1.45 -4.28
N LEU A 96 9.90 0.21 -4.79
CA LEU A 96 10.93 -0.82 -4.91
C LEU A 96 11.97 -0.56 -6.00
#